data_AF-A0A5J4KQ28-F1
#
_entry.id   AF-A0A5J4KQ28-F1
#
_cell.length_a   1.000
_cell.length_b   1.000
_cell.length_c   1.000
_cell.angle_alpha   90.00
_cell.angle_beta   90.00
_cell.angle_gamma   90.00
#
_symmetry.space_group_name_H-M   'P 1'
#
loop_
_entity.id
_entity.type
_entity.pdbx_description
1 polymer ?
#
loop_
_entity_poly.entity_id
_entity_poly.type
_entity_poly.pdbx_seq_one_letter_code
_entity_poly.pdbx_strand_id
1 'polypeptide(L)'
;MRAAFLRGLFDAEATIAHHAVMFYSASKQLVTQVKHLLSYWGIRARIHEYEQNEQRMWEGRSIRAGIHYKLCINAKDVLLFAEYIGFACPQKRLKLKTLAEKQMAGIDAMRSKYILDDNWRERFSHVAGHTRLYSYYRKETHTLSQQQLRSLSDKTTATLDDQQYIYEVLDRRFLVSQIKSITPVEEDVQVYDFGVAEHHNYIVDGILSHNSMGEFEKYIARSFYFWMVRFLRTKYNNVQIVFISHHTEAKEVTEEEFFHKGESGGTQVSSAYELALQIIKERYNPNDWNIYPFHFSDGDNLPWDNDRCVQLVNKLMEQCNIFGYGEIREGHYRSPSTLMSAYNKISDKKFIPVTISDKKEVYPALRKFFAQRDPVPGR
;
A
#
# COMPACT_ATOMS: atom_id res chain seq x y z
N MET A 1 23.59 3.56 21.30
CA MET A 1 22.84 4.43 22.23
C MET A 1 21.39 3.96 22.45
N ARG A 2 20.53 3.89 21.41
CA ARG A 2 19.11 3.48 21.55
C ARG A 2 18.91 2.12 22.26
N ALA A 3 19.65 1.09 21.85
CA ALA A 3 19.57 -0.23 22.48
C ALA A 3 20.00 -0.22 23.95
N ALA A 4 21.00 0.61 24.31
CA ALA A 4 21.46 0.75 25.69
C ALA A 4 20.41 1.44 26.57
N PHE A 5 19.75 2.48 26.04
CA PHE A 5 18.61 3.12 26.72
C PHE A 5 17.47 2.14 26.98
N LEU A 6 17.03 1.40 25.94
CA LEU A 6 15.98 0.40 26.10
C LEU A 6 16.40 -0.71 27.07
N ARG A 7 17.64 -1.18 27.01
CA ARG A 7 18.15 -2.18 27.96
C ARG A 7 18.04 -1.69 29.40
N GLY A 8 18.50 -0.47 29.69
CA GLY A 8 18.39 0.12 31.03
C GLY A 8 16.94 0.29 31.49
N LEU A 9 16.06 0.78 30.61
CA LEU A 9 14.64 0.94 30.91
C LEU A 9 13.96 -0.41 31.21
N PHE A 10 14.23 -1.43 30.40
CA PHE A 10 13.67 -2.77 30.57
C PHE A 10 14.25 -3.48 31.80
N ASP A 11 15.52 -3.22 32.14
CA ASP A 11 16.10 -3.73 33.38
C ASP A 11 15.41 -3.16 34.62
N ALA A 12 14.94 -1.91 34.60
CA ALA A 12 14.18 -1.33 35.69
C ALA A 12 12.75 -1.87 35.75
N GLU A 13 11.98 -1.71 34.67
CA GLU A 13 10.52 -1.80 34.71
C GLU A 13 9.94 -3.07 34.04
N ALA A 14 10.73 -3.77 33.22
CA ALA A 14 10.18 -4.88 32.45
C ALA A 14 10.18 -6.19 33.24
N THR A 15 9.14 -6.98 33.01
CA THR A 15 8.92 -8.32 33.56
C THR A 15 8.92 -9.35 32.44
N ILE A 16 9.60 -10.49 32.67
CA ILE A 16 9.60 -11.62 31.75
C ILE A 16 8.49 -12.59 32.20
N ALA A 17 7.42 -12.67 31.42
CA ALA A 17 6.34 -13.64 31.58
C ALA A 17 6.64 -14.95 30.85
N HIS A 18 5.74 -15.92 30.99
CA HIS A 18 5.85 -17.25 30.40
C HIS A 18 6.09 -17.25 28.87
N HIS A 19 5.50 -16.29 28.15
CA HIS A 19 5.58 -16.20 26.67
C HIS A 19 5.80 -14.78 26.15
N ALA A 20 6.21 -13.83 27.01
CA ALA A 20 6.32 -12.43 26.62
C ALA A 20 7.29 -11.65 27.51
N VAL A 21 7.83 -10.56 26.97
CA VAL A 21 8.45 -9.49 27.76
C VAL A 21 7.44 -8.37 27.89
N MET A 22 7.14 -7.97 29.12
CA MET A 22 6.12 -6.97 29.43
C MET A 22 6.76 -5.75 30.09
N PHE A 23 6.33 -4.57 29.71
CA PHE A 23 6.73 -3.29 30.30
C PHE A 23 5.48 -2.53 30.72
N TYR A 24 5.49 -1.93 31.90
CA TYR A 24 4.33 -1.24 32.46
C TYR A 24 4.67 0.23 32.69
N SER A 25 3.72 1.12 32.43
CA SER A 25 3.88 2.55 32.73
C SER A 25 2.53 3.22 32.89
N ALA A 26 2.47 4.28 33.70
CA ALA A 26 1.32 5.19 33.74
C ALA A 26 1.32 6.19 32.56
N SER A 27 2.45 6.37 31.85
CA SER A 27 2.55 7.33 30.74
C SER A 27 2.29 6.66 29.39
N LYS A 28 1.17 7.04 28.75
CA LYS A 28 0.86 6.63 27.36
C LYS A 28 1.95 7.05 26.39
N GLN A 29 2.47 8.27 26.56
CA GLN A 29 3.49 8.84 25.68
C GLN A 29 4.79 8.03 25.74
N LEU A 30 5.26 7.69 26.95
CA LEU A 30 6.47 6.89 27.12
C LEU A 30 6.32 5.52 26.46
N VAL A 31 5.20 4.84 26.71
CA VAL A 31 4.93 3.51 26.14
C VAL A 31 4.87 3.55 24.61
N THR A 32 4.28 4.61 24.06
CA THR A 32 4.20 4.83 22.61
C THR A 32 5.58 5.08 22.01
N GLN A 33 6.41 5.93 22.62
CA GLN A 33 7.79 6.18 22.18
C GLN A 33 8.65 4.91 22.27
N VAL A 34 8.51 4.13 23.35
CA VAL A 34 9.21 2.84 23.49
C VAL A 34 8.78 1.88 22.39
N LYS A 35 7.47 1.79 22.07
CA LYS A 35 6.97 1.00 20.94
C LYS A 35 7.61 1.42 19.62
N HIS A 36 7.70 2.72 19.32
CA HIS A 36 8.34 3.21 18.09
C HIS A 36 9.86 2.94 18.06
N LEU A 37 10.54 3.04 19.21
CA LEU A 37 11.95 2.68 19.29
C LEU A 37 12.17 1.19 19.04
N LEU A 38 11.30 0.32 19.56
CA LEU A 38 11.36 -1.12 19.33
C LEU A 38 11.15 -1.47 17.84
N SER A 39 10.30 -0.74 17.12
CA SER A 39 10.09 -0.99 15.68
C SER A 39 11.32 -0.74 14.82
N TYR A 40 12.33 0.01 15.31
CA TYR A 40 13.61 0.16 14.61
C TYR A 40 14.32 -1.19 14.35
N TRP A 41 14.12 -2.17 15.24
CA TRP A 41 14.65 -3.53 15.08
C TRP A 41 13.59 -4.54 14.61
N GLY A 42 12.45 -4.07 14.11
CA GLY A 42 11.33 -4.93 13.72
C GLY A 42 10.62 -5.62 14.90
N ILE A 43 10.89 -5.20 16.15
CA ILE A 43 10.24 -5.77 17.33
C ILE A 43 8.85 -5.17 17.48
N ARG A 44 7.79 -5.98 17.29
CA ARG A 44 6.42 -5.50 17.47
C ARG A 44 6.01 -5.61 18.92
N ALA A 45 5.61 -4.47 19.45
CA ALA A 45 5.01 -4.39 20.77
C ALA A 45 3.54 -3.98 20.68
N ARG A 46 2.70 -4.64 21.49
CA ARG A 46 1.29 -4.28 21.65
C ARG A 46 1.10 -3.47 22.92
N ILE A 47 0.28 -2.44 22.85
CA ILE A 47 -0.09 -1.63 24.01
C ILE A 47 -1.49 -2.08 24.41
N HIS A 48 -1.65 -2.42 25.69
CA HIS A 48 -2.92 -2.73 26.32
C HIS A 48 -3.18 -1.69 27.40
N GLU A 49 -4.38 -1.14 27.38
CA GLU A 49 -4.88 -0.25 28.44
C GLU A 49 -5.59 -1.11 29.49
N TYR A 50 -5.36 -0.81 30.77
CA TYR A 50 -6.08 -1.45 31.86
C TYR A 50 -6.24 -0.48 33.02
N GLU A 51 -7.37 -0.63 33.72
CA GLU A 51 -7.66 0.13 34.93
C GLU A 51 -7.04 -0.58 36.13
N GLN A 52 -6.15 0.12 36.82
CA GLN A 52 -5.50 -0.38 38.02
C GLN A 52 -6.25 0.18 39.22
N ASN A 53 -6.74 -0.70 40.10
CA ASN A 53 -7.32 -0.30 41.37
C ASN A 53 -6.23 0.09 42.36
N GLU A 54 -6.59 0.94 43.33
CA GLU A 54 -5.65 1.33 44.39
C GLU A 54 -5.19 0.09 45.15
N GLN A 55 -3.88 -0.13 45.17
CA GLN A 55 -3.28 -1.25 45.88
C GLN A 55 -2.30 -0.71 46.91
N ARG A 56 -2.56 -1.01 48.20
CA ARG A 56 -1.61 -0.77 49.28
C ARG A 56 -0.45 -1.76 49.15
N MET A 57 0.75 -1.24 48.96
CA MET A 57 1.99 -1.99 49.00
C MET A 57 2.60 -1.96 50.40
N TRP A 58 3.65 -2.77 50.59
CA TRP A 58 4.48 -2.76 51.79
C TRP A 58 5.13 -1.37 51.98
N GLU A 59 5.40 -0.96 53.23
CA GLU A 59 5.98 0.35 53.60
C GLU A 59 5.10 1.59 53.27
N GLY A 60 3.77 1.47 53.27
CA GLY A 60 2.89 2.63 53.17
C GLY A 60 2.85 3.32 51.80
N ARG A 61 3.44 2.70 50.78
CA ARG A 61 3.31 3.13 49.37
C ARG A 61 2.01 2.57 48.81
N SER A 62 1.22 3.36 48.09
CA SER A 62 0.06 2.87 47.33
C SER A 62 0.30 3.04 45.83
N ILE A 63 -0.09 2.02 45.05
CA ILE A 63 -0.29 2.20 43.61
C ILE A 63 -1.57 3.00 43.47
N ARG A 64 -1.48 4.18 42.85
CA ARG A 64 -2.65 5.03 42.61
C ARG A 64 -3.64 4.33 41.69
N ALA A 65 -4.92 4.50 41.98
CA ALA A 65 -5.96 4.11 41.03
C ALA A 65 -5.83 4.94 39.75
N GLY A 66 -5.99 4.31 38.60
CA GLY A 66 -5.97 5.01 37.32
C GLY A 66 -5.74 4.09 36.13
N ILE A 67 -5.64 4.73 34.96
CA ILE A 67 -5.36 4.05 33.70
C ILE A 67 -3.85 3.80 33.59
N HIS A 68 -3.48 2.54 33.41
CA HIS A 68 -2.11 2.14 33.17
C HIS A 68 -1.97 1.45 31.82
N TYR A 69 -0.77 1.52 31.27
CA TYR A 69 -0.43 0.99 29.96
C TYR A 69 0.55 -0.15 30.10
N LYS A 70 0.22 -1.26 29.45
CA LYS A 70 1.07 -2.46 29.36
C LYS A 70 1.56 -2.61 27.93
N LEU A 71 2.86 -2.52 27.75
CA LEU A 71 3.54 -2.89 26.51
C LEU A 71 3.92 -4.37 26.56
N CYS A 72 3.53 -5.13 25.55
CA CYS A 72 3.77 -6.56 25.46
C CYS A 72 4.55 -6.90 24.18
N ILE A 73 5.75 -7.45 24.35
CA ILE A 73 6.55 -8.06 23.30
C ILE A 73 6.23 -9.56 23.33
N ASN A 74 5.48 -10.03 22.35
CA ASN A 74 5.06 -11.42 22.27
C ASN A 74 6.22 -12.34 21.91
N ALA A 75 6.08 -13.61 22.27
CA ALA A 75 6.96 -14.74 21.95
C ALA A 75 7.72 -14.65 20.61
N LYS A 76 7.02 -14.25 19.53
CA LYS A 76 7.59 -14.15 18.18
C LYS A 76 8.75 -13.14 18.09
N ASP A 77 8.64 -12.02 18.77
CA ASP A 77 9.57 -10.90 18.65
C ASP A 77 10.59 -10.88 19.81
N VAL A 78 10.46 -11.83 20.75
CA VAL A 78 11.41 -12.03 21.86
C VAL A 78 12.81 -12.39 21.36
N LEU A 79 12.98 -13.11 20.24
CA LEU A 79 14.33 -13.37 19.73
C LEU A 79 15.02 -12.09 19.25
N LEU A 80 14.30 -11.22 18.53
CA LEU A 80 14.87 -9.94 18.09
C LEU A 80 15.19 -9.07 19.30
N PHE A 81 14.33 -9.09 20.33
CA PHE A 81 14.62 -8.42 21.59
C PHE A 81 15.89 -8.98 22.26
N ALA A 82 16.07 -10.30 22.30
CA ALA A 82 17.25 -10.94 22.88
C ALA A 82 18.53 -10.66 22.09
N GLU A 83 18.44 -10.62 20.76
CA GLU A 83 19.54 -10.34 19.85
C GLU A 83 20.02 -8.88 19.96
N TYR A 84 19.09 -7.92 19.84
CA TYR A 84 19.46 -6.50 19.69
C TYR A 84 19.48 -5.70 21.00
N ILE A 85 18.65 -6.05 21.98
CA ILE A 85 18.45 -5.25 23.19
C ILE A 85 18.93 -6.02 24.41
N GLY A 86 18.27 -7.12 24.76
CA GLY A 86 18.56 -7.96 25.91
C GLY A 86 18.40 -7.25 27.26
N PHE A 87 18.96 -7.86 28.31
CA PHE A 87 18.98 -7.32 29.68
C PHE A 87 20.41 -7.24 30.20
N ALA A 88 20.75 -6.16 30.90
CA ALA A 88 22.00 -6.07 31.65
C ALA A 88 21.92 -6.88 32.95
N CYS A 89 20.76 -6.94 33.61
CA CYS A 89 20.57 -7.72 34.84
C CYS A 89 20.81 -9.23 34.59
N PRO A 90 21.74 -9.88 35.32
CA PRO A 90 22.07 -11.30 35.11
C PRO A 90 20.86 -12.25 35.25
N GLN A 91 20.00 -11.99 36.25
CA GLN A 91 18.81 -12.81 36.50
C GLN A 91 17.80 -12.72 35.35
N LYS A 92 17.53 -11.50 34.86
CA LYS A 92 16.63 -11.27 33.71
C LYS A 92 17.22 -11.83 32.43
N ARG A 93 18.54 -11.71 32.23
CA ARG A 93 19.24 -12.27 31.07
C ARG A 93 19.11 -13.79 30.99
N LEU A 94 19.26 -14.50 32.11
CA LEU A 94 19.07 -15.95 32.15
C LEU A 94 17.63 -16.33 31.81
N LYS A 95 16.65 -15.65 32.42
CA LYS A 95 15.21 -15.87 32.10
C LYS A 95 14.89 -15.60 30.62
N LEU A 96 15.47 -14.55 30.05
CA LEU A 96 15.30 -14.23 28.63
C LEU A 96 15.92 -15.31 27.74
N LYS A 97 17.10 -15.83 28.10
CA LYS A 97 17.74 -16.93 27.37
C LYS A 97 16.86 -18.18 27.37
N THR A 98 16.36 -18.60 28.53
CA THR A 98 15.44 -19.75 28.62
C THR A 98 14.15 -19.52 27.82
N LEU A 99 13.60 -18.30 27.85
CA LEU A 99 12.45 -17.96 27.03
C LEU A 99 12.80 -18.03 25.53
N ALA A 100 13.92 -17.46 25.11
CA ALA A 100 14.38 -17.47 23.72
C ALA A 100 14.61 -18.90 23.21
N GLU A 101 15.25 -19.78 23.99
CA GLU A 101 15.45 -21.19 23.64
C GLU A 101 14.13 -21.95 23.49
N LYS A 102 13.19 -21.77 24.44
CA LYS A 102 11.83 -22.33 24.34
C LYS A 102 11.11 -21.84 23.09
N GLN A 103 11.28 -20.56 22.75
CA GLN A 103 10.71 -20.02 21.54
C GLN A 103 11.44 -20.58 20.30
N MET A 104 12.77 -20.65 20.24
CA MET A 104 13.49 -21.24 19.11
C MET A 104 13.01 -22.65 18.78
N ALA A 105 12.77 -23.48 19.80
CA ALA A 105 12.21 -24.83 19.62
C ALA A 105 10.75 -24.83 19.09
N GLY A 106 9.98 -23.76 19.31
CA GLY A 106 8.61 -23.58 18.80
C GLY A 106 8.47 -22.59 17.62
N ILE A 107 9.55 -21.94 17.19
CA ILE A 107 9.51 -20.75 16.31
C ILE A 107 9.27 -21.10 14.86
N ASP A 108 9.68 -22.28 14.41
CA ASP A 108 9.30 -22.78 13.08
C ASP A 108 7.77 -22.81 12.90
N ALA A 109 7.01 -22.93 14.00
CA ALA A 109 5.55 -22.92 13.98
C ALA A 109 4.91 -21.52 14.11
N MET A 110 5.60 -20.48 14.61
CA MET A 110 4.94 -19.25 15.07
C MET A 110 5.41 -17.92 14.47
N ARG A 111 6.65 -17.78 13.99
CA ARG A 111 7.10 -16.49 13.42
C ARG A 111 6.43 -16.12 12.11
N SER A 112 5.79 -17.09 11.47
CA SER A 112 5.92 -17.14 10.05
C SER A 112 4.59 -17.16 9.33
N LYS A 113 3.61 -16.40 9.80
CA LYS A 113 2.33 -16.26 9.09
C LYS A 113 2.52 -15.26 7.95
N TYR A 114 2.90 -15.75 6.78
CA TYR A 114 3.04 -14.95 5.57
C TYR A 114 1.68 -14.91 4.85
N ILE A 115 1.28 -13.70 4.48
CA ILE A 115 0.18 -13.49 3.55
C ILE A 115 0.81 -13.44 2.17
N LEU A 116 0.37 -14.36 1.29
CA LEU A 116 0.75 -14.35 -0.12
C LEU A 116 -0.30 -13.59 -0.92
N ASP A 117 0.04 -13.28 -2.16
CA ASP A 117 -0.88 -12.67 -3.12
C ASP A 117 -2.06 -13.63 -3.40
N ASP A 118 -3.25 -13.09 -3.71
CA ASP A 118 -4.49 -13.88 -3.77
C ASP A 118 -4.45 -15.07 -4.75
N ASN A 119 -3.63 -14.98 -5.80
CA ASN A 119 -3.46 -16.01 -6.83
C ASN A 119 -2.42 -17.09 -6.49
N TRP A 120 -1.82 -17.07 -5.29
CA TRP A 120 -0.75 -18.01 -4.92
C TRP A 120 -1.15 -19.48 -5.11
N ARG A 121 -2.44 -19.81 -4.94
CA ARG A 121 -2.93 -21.20 -5.11
C ARG A 121 -2.83 -21.68 -6.56
N GLU A 122 -3.10 -20.82 -7.53
CA GLU A 122 -2.94 -21.16 -8.94
C GLU A 122 -1.46 -21.31 -9.26
N ARG A 123 -0.63 -20.37 -8.79
CA ARG A 123 0.83 -20.42 -8.91
C ARG A 123 1.39 -21.76 -8.42
N PHE A 124 1.08 -22.17 -7.19
CA PHE A 124 1.65 -23.38 -6.59
C PHE A 124 0.86 -24.68 -6.86
N SER A 125 -0.20 -24.64 -7.67
CA SER A 125 -1.03 -25.82 -7.98
C SER A 125 -0.24 -26.99 -8.58
N HIS A 126 0.77 -26.67 -9.40
CA HIS A 126 1.67 -27.64 -10.02
C HIS A 126 2.70 -28.22 -9.02
N VAL A 127 3.02 -27.49 -7.94
CA VAL A 127 3.95 -27.90 -6.88
C VAL A 127 3.27 -28.79 -5.84
N ALA A 128 2.02 -28.48 -5.54
CA ALA A 128 1.17 -29.30 -4.69
C ALA A 128 -0.26 -29.18 -5.20
N GLY A 129 -0.87 -30.32 -5.55
CA GLY A 129 -2.26 -30.33 -6.00
C GLY A 129 -3.18 -29.59 -5.02
N HIS A 130 -4.23 -28.94 -5.55
CA HIS A 130 -5.09 -27.99 -4.83
C HIS A 130 -5.52 -28.48 -3.42
N THR A 131 -5.85 -29.75 -3.27
CA THR A 131 -6.29 -30.35 -2.00
C THR A 131 -5.24 -30.26 -0.88
N ARG A 132 -3.94 -30.40 -1.21
CA ARG A 132 -2.85 -30.23 -0.23
C ARG A 132 -2.58 -28.76 0.08
N LEU A 133 -2.75 -27.85 -0.89
CA LEU A 133 -2.63 -26.41 -0.63
C LEU A 133 -3.71 -25.92 0.36
N TYR A 134 -4.90 -26.50 0.31
CA TYR A 134 -5.97 -26.23 1.27
C TYR A 134 -5.61 -26.62 2.71
N SER A 135 -4.85 -27.71 2.92
CA SER A 135 -4.45 -28.11 4.28
C SER A 135 -3.34 -27.26 4.86
N TYR A 136 -2.50 -26.66 4.01
CA TYR A 136 -1.48 -25.71 4.47
C TYR A 136 -2.08 -24.36 4.90
N TYR A 137 -3.20 -23.98 4.28
CA TYR A 137 -3.79 -22.66 4.42
C TYR A 137 -4.74 -22.53 5.61
N ARG A 138 -4.48 -21.56 6.49
CA ARG A 138 -5.45 -21.20 7.55
C ARG A 138 -6.52 -20.25 7.01
N LYS A 139 -7.75 -20.74 6.84
CA LYS A 139 -8.90 -19.96 6.35
C LYS A 139 -9.15 -18.68 7.16
N GLU A 140 -9.00 -18.73 8.47
CA GLU A 140 -9.28 -17.57 9.34
C GLU A 140 -8.30 -16.40 9.16
N THR A 141 -7.03 -16.69 8.85
CA THR A 141 -5.97 -15.67 8.81
C THR A 141 -5.33 -15.49 7.45
N HIS A 142 -5.77 -16.24 6.44
CA HIS A 142 -5.23 -16.21 5.08
C HIS A 142 -3.69 -16.36 5.01
N THR A 143 -3.10 -17.17 5.90
CA THR A 143 -1.63 -17.23 6.08
C THR A 143 -1.05 -18.63 5.93
N LEU A 144 0.18 -18.70 5.44
CA LEU A 144 1.05 -19.89 5.44
C LEU A 144 2.17 -19.74 6.47
N SER A 145 2.71 -20.84 6.99
CA SER A 145 3.90 -20.86 7.84
C SER A 145 5.20 -20.83 7.01
N GLN A 146 6.32 -20.45 7.63
CA GLN A 146 7.66 -20.47 6.99
C GLN A 146 8.07 -21.89 6.65
N GLN A 147 7.77 -22.83 7.55
CA GLN A 147 8.01 -24.24 7.31
C GLN A 147 7.21 -24.74 6.11
N GLN A 148 5.97 -24.28 5.94
CA GLN A 148 5.16 -24.61 4.76
C GLN A 148 5.73 -23.98 3.49
N LEU A 149 6.16 -22.70 3.54
CA LEU A 149 6.80 -22.04 2.40
C LEU A 149 8.11 -22.72 2.00
N ARG A 150 8.98 -23.04 2.95
CA ARG A 150 10.21 -23.81 2.70
C ARG A 150 9.91 -25.20 2.14
N SER A 151 8.90 -25.88 2.68
CA SER A 151 8.45 -27.16 2.13
C SER A 151 7.90 -27.05 0.70
N LEU A 152 7.41 -25.88 0.27
CA LEU A 152 7.02 -25.64 -1.12
C LEU A 152 8.24 -25.39 -2.00
N SER A 153 9.23 -24.61 -1.53
CA SER A 153 10.46 -24.33 -2.29
C SER A 153 11.33 -25.56 -2.50
N ASP A 154 11.37 -26.46 -1.52
CA ASP A 154 12.27 -27.62 -1.53
C ASP A 154 11.74 -28.81 -2.34
N LYS A 155 10.53 -28.71 -2.90
CA LYS A 155 9.96 -29.76 -3.74
C LYS A 155 10.59 -29.79 -5.12
N THR A 156 10.81 -31.00 -5.64
CA THR A 156 11.36 -31.24 -6.98
C THR A 156 10.52 -30.67 -8.11
N THR A 157 9.23 -30.44 -7.88
CA THR A 157 8.28 -29.85 -8.84
C THR A 157 8.25 -28.32 -8.81
N ALA A 158 8.94 -27.67 -7.86
CA ALA A 158 8.98 -26.22 -7.78
C ALA A 158 9.92 -25.65 -8.85
N THR A 159 9.46 -24.62 -9.57
CA THR A 159 10.29 -23.93 -10.55
C THR A 159 11.28 -22.97 -9.87
N LEU A 160 12.28 -22.49 -10.60
CA LEU A 160 13.19 -21.45 -10.10
C LEU A 160 12.44 -20.15 -9.77
N ASP A 161 11.41 -19.80 -10.55
CA ASP A 161 10.56 -18.62 -10.30
C ASP A 161 9.78 -18.76 -8.98
N ASP A 162 9.27 -19.96 -8.67
CA ASP A 162 8.59 -20.24 -7.41
C ASP A 162 9.51 -20.15 -6.20
N GLN A 163 10.74 -20.67 -6.34
CA GLN A 163 11.76 -20.58 -5.30
C GLN A 163 12.16 -19.12 -5.06
N GLN A 164 12.34 -18.34 -6.13
CA GLN A 164 12.64 -16.92 -6.03
C GLN A 164 11.51 -16.15 -5.35
N TYR A 165 10.25 -16.36 -5.75
CA TYR A 165 9.09 -15.74 -5.11
C TYR A 165 9.02 -16.06 -3.61
N ILE A 166 9.20 -17.34 -3.23
CA ILE A 166 9.21 -17.73 -1.82
C ILE A 166 10.37 -17.07 -1.07
N TYR A 167 11.56 -17.02 -1.66
CA TYR A 167 12.70 -16.34 -1.07
C TYR A 167 12.41 -14.86 -0.84
N GLU A 168 11.88 -14.16 -1.83
CA GLU A 168 11.47 -12.76 -1.72
C GLU A 168 10.45 -12.57 -0.60
N VAL A 169 9.41 -13.40 -0.53
CA VAL A 169 8.41 -13.35 0.56
C VAL A 169 9.04 -13.55 1.93
N LEU A 170 9.99 -14.49 2.06
CA LEU A 170 10.66 -14.77 3.32
C LEU A 170 11.65 -13.66 3.73
N ASP A 171 12.25 -12.97 2.77
CA ASP A 171 13.22 -11.89 2.97
C ASP A 171 12.57 -10.50 3.15
N ARG A 172 11.26 -10.36 2.88
CA ARG A 172 10.51 -9.11 3.10
C ARG A 172 10.76 -8.56 4.50
N ARG A 173 11.30 -7.34 4.56
CA ARG A 173 11.52 -6.59 5.81
C ARG A 173 10.25 -5.94 6.36
N PHE A 174 9.17 -5.96 5.59
CA PHE A 174 7.84 -5.51 5.99
C PHE A 174 6.89 -6.70 6.13
N LEU A 175 5.92 -6.56 7.02
CA LEU A 175 4.91 -7.58 7.25
C LEU A 175 3.59 -7.13 6.65
N VAL A 176 3.01 -7.99 5.83
CA VAL A 176 1.65 -7.79 5.32
C VAL A 176 0.67 -8.10 6.43
N SER A 177 -0.31 -7.21 6.65
CA SER A 177 -1.39 -7.40 7.62
C SER A 177 -2.74 -7.24 6.93
N GLN A 178 -3.70 -8.08 7.31
CA GLN A 178 -5.07 -7.94 6.85
C GLN A 178 -5.77 -6.80 7.60
N ILE A 179 -6.54 -6.00 6.87
CA ILE A 179 -7.43 -4.99 7.45
C ILE A 179 -8.58 -5.70 8.16
N LYS A 180 -8.78 -5.41 9.45
CA LYS A 180 -9.84 -6.03 10.26
C LYS A 180 -11.21 -5.37 10.04
N SER A 181 -11.22 -4.05 9.89
CA SER A 181 -12.42 -3.23 9.75
C SER A 181 -12.04 -1.88 9.16
N ILE A 182 -12.95 -1.30 8.38
CA ILE A 182 -12.85 0.06 7.85
C ILE A 182 -14.07 0.81 8.36
N THR A 183 -13.88 2.02 8.88
CA THR A 183 -14.97 2.87 9.40
C THR A 183 -14.90 4.21 8.67
N PRO A 184 -15.90 4.55 7.84
CA PRO A 184 -15.95 5.87 7.23
C PRO A 184 -16.26 6.92 8.29
N VAL A 185 -15.62 8.08 8.19
CA VAL A 185 -15.83 9.25 9.06
C VAL A 185 -16.22 10.41 8.15
N GLU A 186 -17.35 11.04 8.42
CA GLU A 186 -17.90 12.15 7.61
C GLU A 186 -17.51 13.53 8.15
N GLU A 187 -16.78 13.59 9.26
CA GLU A 187 -16.32 14.85 9.86
C GLU A 187 -15.20 15.48 9.03
N ASP A 188 -15.28 16.80 8.84
CA ASP A 188 -14.20 17.57 8.24
C ASP A 188 -12.96 17.55 9.15
N VAL A 189 -11.95 16.80 8.74
CA VAL A 189 -10.67 16.66 9.47
C VAL A 189 -9.53 17.30 8.69
N GLN A 190 -8.62 17.95 9.41
CA GLN A 190 -7.35 18.35 8.82
C GLN A 190 -6.49 17.11 8.57
N VAL A 191 -6.11 16.92 7.31
CA VAL A 191 -5.22 15.84 6.88
C VAL A 191 -3.82 16.38 6.59
N TYR A 192 -2.82 15.53 6.81
CA TYR A 192 -1.42 15.84 6.56
C TYR A 192 -0.84 14.76 5.66
N ASP A 193 0.07 15.17 4.78
CA ASP A 193 0.83 14.27 3.91
C ASP A 193 2.30 14.70 3.88
N PHE A 194 3.19 13.77 3.57
CA PHE A 194 4.63 14.02 3.52
C PHE A 194 5.17 13.76 2.12
N GLY A 195 5.87 14.75 1.55
CA GLY A 195 6.65 14.57 0.34
C GLY A 195 8.00 13.93 0.66
N VAL A 196 8.09 12.61 0.58
CA VAL A 196 9.36 11.88 0.70
C VAL A 196 9.99 11.64 -0.66
N ALA A 197 11.19 12.21 -0.88
CA ALA A 197 11.96 12.01 -2.11
C ALA A 197 12.43 10.55 -2.26
N GLU A 198 12.72 10.15 -3.50
CA GLU A 198 13.19 8.82 -3.95
C GLU A 198 12.19 7.67 -3.83
N HIS A 199 11.54 7.52 -2.67
CA HIS A 199 10.72 6.35 -2.36
C HIS A 199 9.21 6.63 -2.36
N HIS A 200 8.81 7.90 -2.24
CA HIS A 200 7.41 8.33 -2.20
C HIS A 200 6.56 7.56 -1.17
N ASN A 201 7.18 7.10 -0.09
CA ASN A 201 6.51 6.40 1.00
C ASN A 201 7.13 6.75 2.35
N TYR A 202 6.34 6.60 3.41
CA TYR A 202 6.72 6.90 4.78
C TYR A 202 6.00 5.99 5.78
N ILE A 203 6.50 5.92 7.01
CA ILE A 203 5.91 5.08 8.07
C ILE A 203 5.09 5.95 9.02
N VAL A 204 3.78 5.69 9.13
CA VAL A 204 2.88 6.27 10.14
C VAL A 204 2.34 5.16 11.01
N ASP A 205 2.49 5.29 12.33
CA ASP A 205 2.01 4.29 13.31
C ASP A 205 2.45 2.84 13.07
N GLY A 206 3.58 2.66 12.37
CA GLY A 206 4.12 1.34 12.01
C GLY A 206 3.50 0.74 10.74
N ILE A 207 2.77 1.53 9.96
CA ILE A 207 2.21 1.18 8.65
C ILE A 207 2.97 1.97 7.59
N LEU A 208 3.32 1.32 6.48
CA LEU A 208 3.88 1.97 5.31
C LEU A 208 2.75 2.66 4.53
N SER A 209 2.83 3.98 4.38
CA SER A 209 1.92 4.82 3.59
C SER A 209 2.66 5.33 2.36
N HIS A 210 1.94 5.45 1.24
CA HIS A 210 2.44 6.15 0.04
C HIS A 210 2.08 7.64 0.11
N ASN A 211 2.84 8.50 -0.57
CA ASN A 211 2.50 9.90 -0.75
C ASN A 211 1.23 10.03 -1.60
N SER A 212 0.46 11.10 -1.41
CA SER A 212 -0.53 11.53 -2.41
C SER A 212 0.17 12.17 -3.61
N MET A 213 -0.55 12.29 -4.73
CA MET A 213 -0.14 13.09 -5.88
C MET A 213 0.34 14.48 -5.42
N GLY A 214 1.59 14.80 -5.72
CA GLY A 214 2.27 16.01 -5.25
C GLY A 214 1.70 17.30 -5.88
N GLU A 215 2.14 18.44 -5.34
CA GLU A 215 1.77 19.76 -5.88
C GLU A 215 2.22 19.92 -7.34
N PHE A 216 3.34 19.32 -7.73
CA PHE A 216 3.84 19.34 -9.10
C PHE A 216 2.92 18.59 -10.05
N GLU A 217 2.59 17.34 -9.74
CA GLU A 217 1.72 16.52 -10.58
C GLU A 217 0.34 17.18 -10.72
N LYS A 218 -0.24 17.65 -9.61
CA LYS A 218 -1.52 18.36 -9.60
C LYS A 218 -1.46 19.63 -10.45
N TYR A 219 -0.39 20.42 -10.33
CA TYR A 219 -0.20 21.63 -11.12
C TYR A 219 -0.13 21.32 -12.62
N ILE A 220 0.65 20.30 -13.01
CA ILE A 220 0.80 19.89 -14.41
C ILE A 220 -0.53 19.37 -14.96
N ALA A 221 -1.23 18.48 -14.24
CA ALA A 221 -2.51 17.93 -14.66
C ALA A 221 -3.53 19.06 -14.88
N ARG A 222 -3.71 19.93 -13.88
CA ARG A 222 -4.65 21.07 -13.95
C ARG A 222 -4.28 22.02 -15.09
N SER A 223 -2.99 22.35 -15.24
CA SER A 223 -2.52 23.19 -16.34
C SER A 223 -2.84 22.55 -17.69
N PHE A 224 -2.61 21.26 -17.83
CA PHE A 224 -2.89 20.51 -19.05
C PHE A 224 -4.38 20.55 -19.39
N TYR A 225 -5.24 20.14 -18.45
CA TYR A 225 -6.69 20.14 -18.65
C TYR A 225 -7.22 21.54 -18.95
N PHE A 226 -6.74 22.56 -18.25
CA PHE A 226 -7.12 23.96 -18.49
C PHE A 226 -6.85 24.38 -19.93
N TRP A 227 -5.63 24.15 -20.42
CA TRP A 227 -5.27 24.51 -21.80
C TRP A 227 -5.99 23.65 -22.84
N MET A 228 -6.19 22.36 -22.56
CA MET A 228 -6.91 21.46 -23.44
C MET A 228 -8.38 21.89 -23.61
N VAL A 229 -9.09 22.15 -22.51
CA VAL A 229 -10.48 22.61 -22.50
C VAL A 229 -10.62 23.92 -23.27
N ARG A 230 -9.73 24.89 -23.01
CA ARG A 230 -9.69 26.17 -23.73
C ARG A 230 -9.46 25.98 -25.22
N PHE A 231 -8.48 25.16 -25.59
CA PHE A 231 -8.18 24.88 -26.99
C PHE A 231 -9.36 24.24 -27.72
N LEU A 232 -9.97 23.21 -27.14
CA LEU A 232 -11.11 22.50 -27.72
C LEU A 232 -12.31 23.42 -27.95
N ARG A 233 -12.68 24.21 -26.93
CA ARG A 233 -13.79 25.19 -27.03
C ARG A 233 -13.51 26.31 -28.03
N THR A 234 -12.24 26.66 -28.25
CA THR A 234 -11.86 27.72 -29.22
C THR A 234 -11.85 27.20 -30.65
N LYS A 235 -11.51 25.91 -30.85
CA LYS A 235 -11.37 25.32 -32.19
C LYS A 235 -12.63 24.65 -32.71
N TYR A 236 -13.51 24.18 -31.82
CA TYR A 236 -14.68 23.40 -32.19
C TYR A 236 -15.95 24.02 -31.60
N ASN A 237 -16.95 24.24 -32.45
CA ASN A 237 -18.24 24.80 -32.04
C ASN A 237 -19.11 23.76 -31.31
N ASN A 238 -18.98 22.48 -31.66
CA ASN A 238 -19.77 21.38 -31.11
C ASN A 238 -18.86 20.41 -30.36
N VAL A 239 -18.44 20.78 -29.16
CA VAL A 239 -17.64 19.93 -28.27
C VAL A 239 -18.34 19.76 -26.92
N GLN A 240 -18.52 18.51 -26.51
CA GLN A 240 -19.02 18.14 -25.19
C GLN A 240 -17.85 17.63 -24.35
N ILE A 241 -17.69 18.14 -23.14
CA ILE A 241 -16.60 17.79 -22.23
C ILE A 241 -17.23 17.22 -20.96
N VAL A 242 -16.87 15.99 -20.65
CA VAL A 242 -17.29 15.28 -19.44
C VAL A 242 -16.06 15.11 -18.55
N PHE A 243 -16.19 15.51 -17.29
CA PHE A 243 -15.13 15.35 -16.29
C PHE A 243 -15.44 14.17 -15.40
N ILE A 244 -14.47 13.27 -15.23
CA ILE A 244 -14.57 12.13 -14.34
C ILE A 244 -13.45 12.27 -13.31
N SER A 245 -13.83 12.35 -12.03
CA SER A 245 -12.89 12.18 -10.92
C SER A 245 -12.91 10.72 -10.46
N HIS A 246 -11.77 10.23 -10.00
CA HIS A 246 -11.65 8.88 -9.46
C HIS A 246 -10.68 8.83 -8.30
N HIS A 247 -11.09 8.08 -7.28
CA HIS A 247 -10.25 7.58 -6.19
C HIS A 247 -10.54 6.08 -6.12
N THR A 248 -11.39 5.64 -5.20
CA THR A 248 -11.88 4.25 -5.13
C THR A 248 -13.12 4.04 -6.00
N GLU A 249 -13.97 5.06 -6.10
CA GLU A 249 -15.12 5.08 -7.00
C GLU A 249 -15.02 6.27 -7.95
N ALA A 250 -15.49 6.10 -9.19
CA ALA A 250 -15.51 7.16 -10.18
C ALA A 250 -16.84 7.91 -10.15
N LYS A 251 -16.77 9.23 -10.33
CA LYS A 251 -17.95 10.10 -10.41
C LYS A 251 -17.81 11.08 -11.56
N GLU A 252 -18.92 11.33 -12.24
CA GLU A 252 -19.02 12.48 -13.15
C GLU A 252 -19.15 13.74 -12.31
N VAL A 253 -18.26 14.70 -12.55
CA VAL A 253 -18.16 15.94 -11.79
C VAL A 253 -18.27 17.15 -12.72
N THR A 254 -18.59 18.30 -12.14
CA THR A 254 -18.55 19.56 -12.88
C THR A 254 -17.11 20.02 -13.12
N GLU A 255 -16.93 20.95 -14.07
CA GLU A 255 -15.63 21.56 -14.34
C GLU A 255 -15.03 22.23 -13.10
N GLU A 256 -15.87 22.95 -12.33
CA GLU A 256 -15.44 23.61 -11.10
C GLU A 256 -14.95 22.60 -10.06
N GLU A 257 -15.71 21.53 -9.84
CA GLU A 257 -15.33 20.45 -8.94
C GLU A 257 -14.03 19.76 -9.38
N PHE A 258 -13.88 19.49 -10.67
CA PHE A 258 -12.69 18.85 -11.23
C PHE A 258 -11.40 19.65 -10.98
N PHE A 259 -11.46 20.98 -11.09
CA PHE A 259 -10.27 21.83 -10.88
C PHE A 259 -10.00 22.19 -9.42
N HIS A 260 -11.01 22.13 -8.54
CA HIS A 260 -10.88 22.64 -7.16
C HIS A 260 -10.98 21.57 -6.06
N LYS A 261 -11.64 20.42 -6.29
CA LYS A 261 -11.71 19.37 -5.28
C LYS A 261 -10.38 18.60 -5.24
N GLY A 262 -9.86 18.42 -4.02
CA GLY A 262 -8.79 17.47 -3.74
C GLY A 262 -9.44 16.15 -3.31
N GLU A 263 -9.21 15.08 -4.06
CA GLU A 263 -9.60 13.73 -3.64
C GLU A 263 -8.35 13.03 -3.07
N SER A 264 -8.50 12.39 -1.90
CA SER A 264 -7.46 11.60 -1.24
C SER A 264 -8.02 10.22 -0.90
N GLY A 265 -7.34 9.16 -1.33
CA GLY A 265 -7.78 7.78 -1.11
C GLY A 265 -6.98 6.79 -1.96
N GLY A 266 -7.29 5.50 -1.87
CA GLY A 266 -6.70 4.50 -2.77
C GLY A 266 -7.20 4.69 -4.20
N THR A 267 -6.29 4.65 -5.18
CA THR A 267 -6.59 4.86 -6.60
C THR A 267 -6.96 3.54 -7.26
N GLN A 268 -8.24 3.36 -7.60
CA GLN A 268 -8.77 2.28 -8.43
C GLN A 268 -9.17 2.85 -9.79
N VAL A 269 -8.20 2.90 -10.70
CA VAL A 269 -8.35 3.55 -12.01
C VAL A 269 -9.43 2.89 -12.87
N SER A 270 -9.65 1.58 -12.74
CA SER A 270 -10.65 0.86 -13.54
C SER A 270 -12.06 1.42 -13.40
N SER A 271 -12.40 1.96 -12.22
CA SER A 271 -13.71 2.59 -11.96
C SER A 271 -13.99 3.74 -12.92
N ALA A 272 -12.97 4.54 -13.27
CA ALA A 272 -13.10 5.67 -14.20
C ALA A 272 -13.44 5.20 -15.61
N TYR A 273 -12.83 4.11 -16.07
CA TYR A 273 -13.06 3.58 -17.41
C TYR A 273 -14.42 2.87 -17.54
N GLU A 274 -14.88 2.24 -16.46
CA GLU A 274 -16.24 1.69 -16.41
C GLU A 274 -17.29 2.78 -16.53
N LEU A 275 -17.12 3.86 -15.77
CA LEU A 275 -18.01 5.01 -15.85
C LEU A 275 -17.94 5.67 -17.24
N ALA A 276 -16.74 5.81 -17.82
CA ALA A 276 -16.58 6.34 -19.17
C ALA A 276 -17.33 5.50 -20.22
N LEU A 277 -17.20 4.17 -20.16
CA LEU A 277 -17.95 3.25 -21.05
C LEU A 277 -19.47 3.38 -20.86
N GLN A 278 -19.93 3.52 -19.62
CA GLN A 278 -21.34 3.73 -19.33
C GLN A 278 -21.85 5.04 -19.94
N ILE A 279 -21.11 6.14 -19.73
CA ILE A 279 -21.45 7.46 -20.27
C ILE A 279 -21.50 7.45 -21.80
N ILE A 280 -20.52 6.80 -22.46
CA ILE A 280 -20.50 6.63 -23.91
C ILE A 280 -21.77 5.91 -24.38
N LYS A 281 -22.09 4.78 -23.74
CA LYS A 281 -23.26 3.98 -24.09
C LYS A 281 -24.58 4.74 -23.93
N GLU A 282 -24.72 5.56 -22.88
CA GLU A 282 -25.96 6.24 -22.55
C GLU A 282 -26.16 7.57 -23.32
N ARG A 283 -25.09 8.33 -23.55
CA ARG A 283 -25.18 9.71 -24.07
C ARG A 283 -24.45 9.97 -25.38
N TYR A 284 -23.45 9.16 -25.74
CA TYR A 284 -22.54 9.47 -26.84
C TYR A 284 -22.30 8.26 -27.74
N ASN A 285 -23.28 7.93 -28.60
CA ASN A 285 -23.13 6.84 -29.56
C ASN A 285 -21.91 7.06 -30.48
N PRO A 286 -20.96 6.10 -30.57
CA PRO A 286 -19.77 6.21 -31.42
C PRO A 286 -20.02 6.37 -32.93
N ASN A 287 -21.25 6.12 -33.41
CA ASN A 287 -21.64 6.39 -34.79
C ASN A 287 -21.96 7.86 -35.05
N ASP A 288 -22.34 8.60 -33.99
CA ASP A 288 -22.74 10.01 -34.07
C ASP A 288 -21.66 10.94 -33.52
N TRP A 289 -20.75 10.42 -32.67
CA TRP A 289 -19.72 11.20 -31.98
C TRP A 289 -18.31 10.66 -32.21
N ASN A 290 -17.36 11.58 -32.41
CA ASN A 290 -15.94 11.27 -32.28
C ASN A 290 -15.54 11.41 -30.80
N ILE A 291 -15.03 10.32 -30.21
CA ILE A 291 -14.82 10.20 -28.76
C ILE A 291 -13.33 10.11 -28.47
N TYR A 292 -12.87 10.96 -27.54
CA TYR A 292 -11.47 11.13 -27.18
C TYR A 292 -11.28 11.15 -25.65
N PRO A 293 -11.09 9.99 -25.00
CA PRO A 293 -10.78 9.93 -23.59
C PRO A 293 -9.31 10.33 -23.33
N PHE A 294 -9.10 11.16 -22.31
CA PHE A 294 -7.78 11.54 -21.80
C PHE A 294 -7.71 11.27 -20.31
N HIS A 295 -6.70 10.53 -19.88
CA HIS A 295 -6.45 10.23 -18.48
C HIS A 295 -5.05 10.69 -18.07
N PHE A 296 -4.96 11.45 -16.99
CA PHE A 296 -3.71 11.88 -16.38
C PHE A 296 -3.62 11.35 -14.95
N SER A 297 -2.47 10.76 -14.60
CA SER A 297 -2.16 10.31 -13.24
C SER A 297 -0.66 10.37 -12.96
N ASP A 298 -0.28 10.18 -11.70
CA ASP A 298 1.10 9.97 -11.26
C ASP A 298 1.62 8.53 -11.50
N GLY A 299 0.77 7.65 -12.05
CA GLY A 299 1.08 6.27 -12.37
C GLY A 299 0.77 5.27 -11.25
N ASP A 300 0.22 5.73 -10.13
CA ASP A 300 -0.20 4.84 -9.04
C ASP A 300 -1.56 4.22 -9.28
N ASN A 301 -1.63 2.92 -9.01
CA ASN A 301 -2.86 2.15 -9.03
C ASN A 301 -2.70 0.92 -8.14
N LEU A 302 -3.83 0.38 -7.69
CA LEU A 302 -3.82 -0.88 -6.94
C LEU A 302 -3.30 -2.02 -7.84
N PRO A 303 -2.32 -2.85 -7.39
CA PRO A 303 -1.70 -3.86 -8.24
C PRO A 303 -2.68 -4.84 -8.89
N TRP A 304 -3.74 -5.24 -8.18
CA TRP A 304 -4.78 -6.13 -8.67
C TRP A 304 -5.74 -5.47 -9.67
N ASP A 305 -5.74 -4.15 -9.77
CA ASP A 305 -6.61 -3.38 -10.67
C ASP A 305 -5.99 -3.16 -12.06
N ASN A 306 -4.68 -3.34 -12.18
CA ASN A 306 -3.93 -3.04 -13.40
C ASN A 306 -4.36 -3.89 -14.60
N ASP A 307 -4.57 -5.20 -14.43
CA ASP A 307 -4.99 -6.07 -15.53
C ASP A 307 -6.43 -5.72 -15.99
N ARG A 308 -7.30 -5.34 -15.04
CA ARG A 308 -8.65 -4.85 -15.33
C ARG A 308 -8.62 -3.53 -16.11
N CYS A 309 -7.73 -2.61 -15.75
CA CYS A 309 -7.54 -1.36 -16.48
C CYS A 309 -7.17 -1.61 -17.94
N VAL A 310 -6.21 -2.51 -18.22
CA VAL A 310 -5.82 -2.84 -19.60
C VAL A 310 -7.00 -3.38 -20.40
N GLN A 311 -7.81 -4.27 -19.81
CA GLN A 311 -9.01 -4.80 -20.46
C GLN A 311 -10.04 -3.70 -20.79
N LEU A 312 -10.26 -2.77 -19.87
CA LEU A 312 -11.22 -1.68 -20.06
C LEU A 312 -10.72 -0.64 -21.07
N VAL A 313 -9.42 -0.33 -21.07
CA VAL A 313 -8.82 0.56 -22.07
C VAL A 313 -8.98 -0.03 -23.47
N ASN A 314 -8.76 -1.34 -23.64
CA ASN A 314 -9.01 -1.99 -24.93
C ASN A 314 -10.49 -1.86 -25.37
N LYS A 315 -11.44 -2.09 -24.46
CA LYS A 315 -12.88 -1.88 -24.74
C LYS A 315 -13.22 -0.42 -25.07
N LEU A 316 -12.57 0.55 -24.41
CA LEU A 316 -12.73 1.97 -24.73
C LEU A 316 -12.20 2.27 -26.14
N MET A 317 -11.04 1.74 -26.51
CA MET A 317 -10.44 1.95 -27.84
C MET A 317 -11.25 1.35 -28.99
N GLU A 318 -12.09 0.33 -28.74
CA GLU A 318 -13.06 -0.16 -29.73
C GLU A 318 -14.13 0.89 -30.08
N GLN A 319 -14.49 1.74 -29.11
CA GLN A 319 -15.55 2.74 -29.23
C GLN A 319 -15.02 4.15 -29.47
N CYS A 320 -13.76 4.40 -29.15
CA CYS A 320 -13.12 5.72 -29.24
C CYS A 320 -12.16 5.82 -30.44
N ASN A 321 -11.90 7.06 -30.87
CA ASN A 321 -10.96 7.34 -31.95
C ASN A 321 -9.51 7.14 -31.48
N ILE A 322 -9.20 7.60 -30.26
CA ILE A 322 -7.91 7.41 -29.57
C ILE A 322 -8.18 7.23 -28.07
N PHE A 323 -7.17 6.77 -27.35
CA PHE A 323 -7.11 6.86 -25.88
C PHE A 323 -5.78 7.51 -25.50
N GLY A 324 -5.84 8.67 -24.85
CA GLY A 324 -4.65 9.39 -24.40
C GLY A 324 -4.36 9.15 -22.93
N TYR A 325 -3.15 8.69 -22.61
CA TYR A 325 -2.69 8.55 -21.23
C TYR A 325 -1.46 9.42 -20.99
N GLY A 326 -1.53 10.28 -19.97
CA GLY A 326 -0.44 11.14 -19.53
C GLY A 326 0.02 10.81 -18.13
N GLU A 327 1.18 10.19 -18.01
CA GLU A 327 1.82 9.96 -16.72
C GLU A 327 2.65 11.17 -16.34
N ILE A 328 2.39 11.75 -15.17
CA ILE A 328 3.12 12.91 -14.66
C ILE A 328 4.05 12.44 -13.55
N ARG A 329 5.32 12.80 -13.65
CA ARG A 329 6.34 12.33 -12.71
C ARG A 329 7.26 13.46 -12.31
N GLU A 330 7.35 13.78 -11.03
CA GLU A 330 8.38 14.69 -10.56
C GLU A 330 9.76 13.99 -10.55
N GLY A 331 10.70 14.45 -11.37
CA GLY A 331 12.08 13.95 -11.41
C GLY A 331 12.36 12.84 -12.44
N HIS A 332 13.65 12.64 -12.78
CA HIS A 332 14.11 11.70 -13.81
C HIS A 332 14.15 10.24 -13.33
N TYR A 333 13.03 9.71 -12.85
CA TYR A 333 12.93 8.30 -12.51
C TYR A 333 12.93 7.44 -13.77
N ARG A 334 13.87 6.50 -13.87
CA ARG A 334 14.02 5.62 -15.05
C ARG A 334 13.05 4.46 -15.09
N SER A 335 12.53 4.01 -13.95
CA SER A 335 11.63 2.85 -13.87
C SER A 335 10.19 3.26 -14.14
N PRO A 336 9.42 2.56 -14.99
CA PRO A 336 8.00 2.86 -15.22
C PRO A 336 7.17 2.65 -13.95
N SER A 337 6.08 3.41 -13.77
CA SER A 337 5.11 3.17 -12.70
C SER A 337 4.37 1.84 -12.87
N THR A 338 3.62 1.42 -11.84
CA THR A 338 2.85 0.17 -11.89
C THR A 338 1.82 0.19 -13.03
N LEU A 339 1.11 1.32 -13.19
CA LEU A 339 0.11 1.48 -14.23
C LEU A 339 0.73 1.59 -15.63
N MET A 340 1.80 2.38 -15.78
CA MET A 340 2.49 2.48 -17.08
C MET A 340 3.13 1.16 -17.50
N SER A 341 3.67 0.39 -16.56
CA SER A 341 4.16 -0.97 -16.81
C SER A 341 3.06 -1.88 -17.36
N ALA A 342 1.83 -1.75 -16.84
CA ALA A 342 0.68 -2.48 -17.35
C ALA A 342 0.27 -1.99 -18.75
N TYR A 343 0.25 -0.67 -18.99
CA TYR A 343 -0.14 -0.08 -20.27
C TYR A 343 0.88 -0.27 -21.38
N ASN A 344 2.16 -0.44 -21.06
CA ASN A 344 3.19 -0.79 -22.04
C ASN A 344 2.92 -2.15 -22.74
N LYS A 345 2.02 -2.97 -22.21
CA LYS A 345 1.54 -4.20 -22.86
C LYS A 345 0.54 -3.93 -23.99
N ILE A 346 -0.01 -2.71 -24.10
CA ILE A 346 -0.97 -2.31 -25.12
C ILE A 346 -0.21 -1.91 -26.38
N SER A 347 -0.47 -2.62 -27.49
CA SER A 347 0.18 -2.39 -28.80
C SER A 347 -0.69 -1.65 -29.81
N ASP A 348 -1.93 -1.31 -29.47
CA ASP A 348 -2.86 -0.61 -30.35
C ASP A 348 -2.37 0.82 -30.65
N LYS A 349 -2.41 1.22 -31.93
CA LYS A 349 -2.01 2.56 -32.38
C LYS A 349 -2.92 3.67 -31.85
N LYS A 350 -4.14 3.34 -31.43
CA LYS A 350 -5.07 4.26 -30.76
C LYS A 350 -4.61 4.64 -29.36
N PHE A 351 -3.76 3.85 -28.73
CA PHE A 351 -3.18 4.15 -27.43
C PHE A 351 -2.02 5.14 -27.57
N ILE A 352 -2.13 6.30 -26.91
CA ILE A 352 -1.12 7.35 -26.95
C ILE A 352 -0.62 7.60 -25.53
N PRO A 353 0.52 6.98 -25.15
CA PRO A 353 1.16 7.28 -23.88
C PRO A 353 2.07 8.50 -24.01
N VAL A 354 2.02 9.39 -23.02
CA VAL A 354 3.00 10.46 -22.81
C VAL A 354 3.46 10.45 -21.36
N THR A 355 4.71 10.84 -21.15
CA THR A 355 5.27 11.06 -19.82
C THR A 355 5.66 12.54 -19.73
N ILE A 356 5.28 13.20 -18.64
CA ILE A 356 5.55 14.62 -18.39
C ILE A 356 6.35 14.72 -17.10
N SER A 357 7.60 15.13 -17.23
CA SER A 357 8.55 15.29 -16.13
C SER A 357 8.94 16.74 -15.83
N ASP A 358 8.66 17.66 -16.77
CA ASP A 358 8.92 19.09 -16.63
C ASP A 358 7.75 19.92 -17.18
N LYS A 359 7.56 21.13 -16.64
CA LYS A 359 6.53 22.09 -17.09
C LYS A 359 6.64 22.41 -18.59
N LYS A 360 7.85 22.38 -19.16
CA LYS A 360 8.11 22.62 -20.59
C LYS A 360 7.58 21.50 -21.49
N GLU A 361 7.33 20.30 -20.94
CA GLU A 361 6.85 19.13 -21.69
C GLU A 361 5.33 19.12 -21.88
N VAL A 362 4.59 20.00 -21.19
CA VAL A 362 3.12 20.12 -21.32
C VAL A 362 2.71 20.44 -22.76
N TYR A 363 3.36 21.40 -23.41
CA TYR A 363 3.03 21.79 -24.79
C TYR A 363 3.40 20.71 -25.83
N PRO A 364 4.60 20.09 -25.78
CA PRO A 364 4.92 18.90 -26.56
C PRO A 364 3.91 17.75 -26.38
N ALA A 365 3.45 17.49 -25.15
CA ALA A 365 2.45 16.46 -24.87
C ALA A 365 1.10 16.77 -25.54
N LEU A 366 0.60 18.01 -25.42
CA LEU A 366 -0.61 18.46 -26.14
C LEU A 366 -0.47 18.25 -27.65
N ARG A 367 0.68 18.66 -28.23
CA ARG A 367 0.97 18.46 -29.66
C ARG A 367 0.95 16.99 -30.06
N LYS A 368 1.44 16.08 -29.21
CA LYS A 368 1.45 14.64 -29.46
C LYS A 368 0.04 14.02 -29.42
N PHE A 369 -0.80 14.47 -28.50
CA PHE A 369 -2.19 14.02 -28.44
C PHE A 369 -3.01 14.48 -29.65
N PHE A 370 -2.89 15.76 -30.00
CA PHE A 370 -3.63 16.40 -31.10
C PHE A 370 -2.90 16.40 -32.45
N ALA A 371 -1.84 15.60 -32.61
CA ALA A 371 -1.14 15.47 -33.88
C ALA A 371 -2.09 14.96 -34.96
N GLN A 372 -1.98 15.51 -36.17
CA GLN A 372 -2.67 14.98 -37.35
C GLN A 372 -2.21 13.55 -37.57
N ARG A 373 -3.17 12.62 -37.66
CA ARG A 373 -2.93 11.20 -37.93
C ARG A 373 -3.70 10.80 -39.17
N ASP A 374 -3.11 9.88 -39.93
CA ASP A 374 -3.80 9.26 -41.06
C ASP A 374 -5.10 8.61 -40.57
N PRO A 375 -6.19 8.70 -41.35
CA PRO A 375 -7.45 8.06 -41.00
C PRO A 375 -7.21 6.56 -40.76
N VAL A 376 -7.71 6.04 -39.64
CA VAL A 376 -7.70 4.59 -39.40
C VAL A 376 -8.62 3.96 -40.46
N PRO A 377 -8.15 3.05 -41.33
CA PRO A 377 -9.01 2.44 -42.35
C PRO A 377 -10.09 1.59 -41.66
N GLY A 378 -11.37 1.84 -41.96
CA GLY A 378 -12.47 0.97 -41.53
C GLY A 378 -13.62 1.60 -40.73
N ARG A 379 -13.79 2.92 -40.76
CA ARG A 379 -15.08 3.57 -40.49
C ARG A 379 -15.40 4.58 -41.58
#